data_AF-A0A2V7KB86-F1
#
_entry.id   AF-A0A2V7KB86-F1
#
_cell.length_a   1.000
_cell.length_b   1.000
_cell.length_c   1.000
_cell.angle_alpha   90.00
_cell.angle_beta   90.00
_cell.angle_gamma   90.00
#
_symmetry.space_group_name_H-M   'P 1'
#
loop_
_entity.id
_entity.type
_entity.pdbx_description
1 polymer ?
#
loop_
_entity_poly.entity_id
_entity_poly.type
_entity_poly.pdbx_seq_one_letter_code
_entity_poly.pdbx_strand_id
1 'polypeptide(L)'
;MIVPSIDIMGGRAVQLRRGSEFVMDGGDPLERLDEFSVAGDVAVVDLDAALGQGSNAALIRDLVRRAPCRVGGGIRDLETARRWLDAGAVQLMIGTAATPEFCGALPRERVIAAVDAKRGEVVVDGWRRLTGVPVLEQ
;
A
#
# COMPACT_ATOMS: atom_id res chain seq x y z
N MET A 1 14.08 9.22 8.37
CA MET A 1 13.77 7.86 7.88
C MET A 1 13.41 7.99 6.41
N ILE A 2 13.96 7.13 5.55
CA ILE A 2 13.58 7.03 4.14
C ILE A 2 12.89 5.69 3.97
N VAL A 3 11.73 5.67 3.30
CA VAL A 3 10.98 4.44 2.97
C VAL A 3 10.76 4.46 1.47
N PRO A 4 11.57 3.73 0.68
CA PRO A 4 11.33 3.60 -0.75
C PRO A 4 9.99 2.91 -1.01
N SER A 5 9.35 3.22 -2.14
CA SER A 5 8.07 2.62 -2.51
C SER A 5 8.12 1.92 -3.87
N ILE A 6 7.45 0.78 -3.96
CA ILE A 6 7.23 0.02 -5.19
C ILE A 6 5.71 -0.14 -5.36
N ASP A 7 5.16 0.54 -6.35
CA ASP A 7 3.79 0.33 -6.78
C ASP A 7 3.75 -0.79 -7.82
N ILE A 8 2.86 -1.76 -7.66
CA ILE A 8 2.77 -2.94 -8.51
C ILE A 8 1.43 -2.96 -9.25
N MET A 9 1.49 -3.07 -10.58
CA MET A 9 0.33 -3.22 -11.47
C MET A 9 0.67 -4.23 -12.56
N GLY A 10 -0.18 -5.24 -12.76
CA GLY A 10 0.05 -6.29 -13.76
C GLY A 10 1.37 -7.05 -13.56
N GLY A 11 1.79 -7.26 -12.31
CA GLY A 11 3.06 -7.92 -11.97
C GLY A 11 4.32 -7.11 -12.23
N ARG A 12 4.20 -5.83 -12.60
CA ARG A 12 5.32 -4.93 -12.90
C ARG A 12 5.40 -3.81 -11.88
N ALA A 13 6.61 -3.35 -11.59
CA ALA A 13 6.79 -2.09 -10.87
C ALA A 13 6.36 -0.96 -11.82
N VAL A 14 5.56 -0.02 -11.35
CA VAL A 14 5.05 1.08 -12.18
C VAL A 14 5.12 2.39 -11.41
N GLN A 15 4.99 3.50 -12.14
CA GLN A 15 4.68 4.78 -11.53
C GLN A 15 3.45 5.41 -12.19
N LEU A 16 2.47 5.77 -11.36
CA LEU A 16 1.30 6.52 -11.78
C LEU A 16 1.39 7.96 -11.29
N ARG A 17 1.10 8.93 -12.16
CA ARG A 17 0.86 10.31 -11.77
C ARG A 17 -0.57 10.41 -11.24
N ARG A 18 -0.69 10.85 -9.97
CA ARG A 18 -1.98 11.06 -9.28
C ARG A 18 -2.91 9.84 -9.33
N GLY A 19 -2.35 8.63 -9.29
CA GLY A 19 -3.11 7.39 -9.17
C GLY A 19 -3.80 6.88 -10.45
N SER A 20 -3.59 7.52 -11.61
CA SER A 20 -4.27 7.09 -12.86
C SER A 20 -3.45 7.18 -14.13
N GLU A 21 -2.55 8.16 -14.25
CA GLU A 21 -1.80 8.38 -15.49
C GLU A 21 -0.49 7.60 -15.43
N PHE A 22 -0.32 6.60 -16.29
CA PHE A 22 0.92 5.83 -16.38
C PHE A 22 2.09 6.73 -16.79
N VAL A 23 3.14 6.74 -15.99
CA VAL A 23 4.34 7.55 -16.23
C VAL A 23 5.49 6.69 -16.72
N MET A 24 5.74 5.56 -16.06
CA MET A 24 6.86 4.69 -16.40
C MET A 24 6.65 3.26 -15.92
N ASP A 25 7.28 2.33 -16.64
CA ASP A 25 7.53 0.96 -16.21
C ASP A 25 8.85 0.95 -15.40
N GLY A 26 8.75 0.51 -14.15
CA GLY A 26 9.85 0.40 -13.20
C GLY A 26 10.58 -0.94 -13.23
N GLY A 27 10.19 -1.88 -14.08
CA GLY A 27 10.87 -3.17 -14.19
C GLY A 27 10.28 -4.27 -13.30
N ASP A 28 11.12 -5.23 -12.96
CA ASP A 28 10.79 -6.33 -12.04
C ASP A 28 10.75 -5.80 -10.59
N PRO A 29 9.63 -5.94 -9.86
CA PRO A 29 9.54 -5.60 -8.44
C PRO A 29 10.60 -6.26 -7.56
N LEU A 30 11.06 -7.47 -7.87
CA LEU A 30 12.11 -8.16 -7.11
C LEU A 30 13.46 -7.46 -7.25
N GLU A 31 13.82 -7.03 -8.45
CA GLU A 31 15.05 -6.25 -8.69
C GLU A 31 14.97 -4.89 -7.99
N ARG A 32 13.81 -4.21 -8.07
CA ARG A 32 13.59 -2.95 -7.35
C ARG A 32 13.71 -3.12 -5.84
N LEU A 33 13.20 -4.23 -5.31
CA LEU A 33 13.29 -4.53 -3.88
C LEU A 33 14.75 -4.72 -3.44
N ASP A 34 15.56 -5.43 -4.22
CA ASP A 34 16.98 -5.60 -3.93
C ASP A 34 17.71 -4.25 -3.90
N GLU A 35 17.41 -3.37 -4.86
CA GLU A 35 17.99 -2.02 -4.91
C GLU A 35 17.56 -1.15 -3.72
N PHE A 36 16.30 -1.24 -3.30
CA PHE A 36 15.71 -0.33 -2.32
C PHE A 36 15.87 -0.79 -0.86
N SER A 37 15.93 -2.11 -0.62
CA SER A 37 15.99 -2.68 0.72
C SER A 37 17.27 -2.30 1.51
N VAL A 38 18.31 -1.82 0.83
CA VAL A 38 19.50 -1.25 1.48
C VAL A 38 19.19 -0.03 2.36
N ALA A 39 18.07 0.65 2.09
CA ALA A 39 17.60 1.80 2.86
C ALA A 39 16.72 1.41 4.08
N GLY A 40 16.40 0.12 4.25
CA GLY A 40 15.51 -0.40 5.27
C GLY A 40 14.18 -0.90 4.69
N ASP A 41 13.09 -0.63 5.40
CA ASP A 41 11.75 -1.06 4.99
C ASP A 41 11.37 -0.50 3.61
N VAL A 42 10.76 -1.34 2.78
CA VAL A 42 10.20 -0.93 1.48
C VAL A 42 8.68 -0.95 1.54
N ALA A 43 8.03 0.13 1.12
CA ALA A 43 6.60 0.19 0.93
C ALA A 43 6.23 -0.50 -0.39
N VAL A 44 5.38 -1.51 -0.34
CA VAL A 44 4.89 -2.25 -1.50
C VAL A 44 3.39 -2.07 -1.60
N VAL A 45 2.90 -1.55 -2.73
CA VAL A 45 1.48 -1.26 -2.94
C VAL A 45 0.94 -2.09 -4.11
N ASP A 46 -0.06 -2.93 -3.83
CA ASP A 46 -0.82 -3.65 -4.85
C ASP A 46 -1.88 -2.72 -5.48
N LEU A 47 -1.55 -2.11 -6.62
CA LEU A 47 -2.48 -1.22 -7.31
C LEU A 47 -3.65 -2.00 -7.91
N ASP A 48 -3.45 -3.24 -8.37
CA ASP A 48 -4.53 -4.06 -8.92
C ASP A 48 -5.58 -4.37 -7.84
N ALA A 49 -5.13 -4.73 -6.63
CA ALA A 49 -6.03 -4.96 -5.50
C ALA A 49 -6.67 -3.65 -5.00
N ALA A 50 -5.91 -2.55 -4.95
CA ALA A 50 -6.43 -1.24 -4.57
C ALA A 50 -7.55 -0.77 -5.50
N LEU A 51 -7.38 -0.96 -6.81
CA LEU A 51 -8.35 -0.59 -7.84
C LEU A 51 -9.45 -1.64 -8.06
N GLY A 52 -9.35 -2.82 -7.43
CA GLY A 52 -10.33 -3.90 -7.57
C GLY A 52 -10.30 -4.60 -8.93
N GLN A 53 -9.15 -4.59 -9.60
CA GLN A 53 -8.95 -5.11 -10.96
C GLN A 53 -8.17 -6.43 -10.99
N GLY A 54 -7.70 -6.91 -9.85
CA GLY A 54 -6.94 -8.14 -9.72
C GLY A 54 -6.21 -8.20 -8.39
N SER A 55 -5.13 -8.96 -8.35
CA SER A 55 -4.20 -8.97 -7.22
C SER A 55 -2.84 -9.50 -7.64
N ASN A 56 -1.80 -8.91 -7.06
CA ASN A 56 -0.40 -9.33 -7.16
C ASN A 56 0.03 -10.16 -5.93
N ALA A 57 -0.91 -10.79 -5.23
CA ALA A 57 -0.65 -11.40 -3.91
C ALA A 57 0.48 -12.43 -3.91
N ALA A 58 0.61 -13.25 -4.95
CA ALA A 58 1.70 -14.23 -5.05
C ALA A 58 3.07 -13.55 -5.12
N LEU A 59 3.21 -12.54 -5.99
CA LEU A 59 4.43 -11.76 -6.13
C LEU A 59 4.79 -11.02 -4.83
N ILE A 60 3.82 -10.38 -4.20
CA ILE A 60 4.06 -9.64 -2.95
C ILE A 60 4.47 -10.60 -1.82
N ARG A 61 3.96 -11.84 -1.78
CA ARG A 61 4.45 -12.86 -0.84
C ARG A 61 5.92 -13.18 -1.04
N ASP A 62 6.41 -13.17 -2.27
CA ASP A 62 7.84 -13.38 -2.55
C ASP A 62 8.67 -12.17 -2.12
N LEU A 63 8.15 -10.95 -2.31
CA LEU A 63 8.79 -9.71 -1.84
C LEU A 63 8.93 -9.67 -0.30
N VAL A 64 7.83 -9.92 0.44
CA VAL A 64 7.84 -9.86 1.93
C VAL A 64 8.74 -10.94 2.55
N ARG A 65 8.96 -12.07 1.88
CA ARG A 65 9.90 -13.11 2.34
C ARG A 65 11.35 -12.73 2.10
N ARG A 66 11.61 -11.85 1.14
CA ARG A 66 12.96 -11.48 0.70
C ARG A 66 13.52 -10.30 1.49
N ALA A 67 12.68 -9.31 1.84
CA ALA A 67 13.10 -8.14 2.62
C ALA A 67 11.95 -7.56 3.46
N PRO A 68 12.26 -6.76 4.50
CA PRO A 68 11.25 -6.04 5.29
C PRO A 68 10.35 -5.16 4.42
N CYS A 69 9.08 -5.53 4.31
CA CYS A 69 8.12 -4.84 3.45
C CYS A 69 6.91 -4.34 4.24
N ARG A 70 6.53 -3.07 4.04
CA ARG A 70 5.24 -2.53 4.45
C ARG A 70 4.27 -2.72 3.31
N VAL A 71 3.16 -3.42 3.53
CA VAL A 71 2.25 -3.82 2.45
C VAL A 71 0.99 -2.97 2.47
N GLY A 72 0.63 -2.41 1.33
CA GLY A 72 -0.62 -1.70 1.11
C GLY A 72 -1.31 -2.15 -0.17
N GLY A 73 -2.52 -1.64 -0.39
CA GLY A 73 -3.33 -1.95 -1.56
C GLY A 73 -4.37 -3.05 -1.30
N GLY A 74 -5.64 -2.68 -1.41
CA GLY A 74 -6.76 -3.64 -1.38
C GLY A 74 -7.08 -4.30 -0.02
N ILE A 75 -6.47 -3.86 1.09
CA ILE A 75 -6.75 -4.39 2.44
C ILE A 75 -8.07 -3.80 2.95
N ARG A 76 -9.16 -4.56 2.85
CA ARG A 76 -10.53 -4.11 3.17
C ARG A 76 -11.17 -4.84 4.36
N ASP A 77 -10.55 -5.93 4.82
CA ASP A 77 -11.05 -6.78 5.89
C ASP A 77 -9.90 -7.30 6.77
N LEU A 78 -10.23 -7.72 7.99
CA LEU A 78 -9.26 -8.19 8.99
C LEU A 78 -8.61 -9.52 8.58
N GLU A 79 -9.30 -10.35 7.79
CA GLU A 79 -8.75 -11.60 7.28
C GLU A 79 -7.56 -11.33 6.36
N THR A 80 -7.72 -10.41 5.41
CA THR A 80 -6.68 -9.97 4.48
C THR A 80 -5.54 -9.29 5.20
N ALA A 81 -5.83 -8.45 6.21
CA ALA A 81 -4.80 -7.86 7.06
C ALA A 81 -3.96 -8.92 7.76
N ARG A 82 -4.61 -9.89 8.42
CA ARG A 82 -3.93 -10.99 9.13
C ARG A 82 -3.08 -11.84 8.18
N ARG A 83 -3.61 -12.19 7.00
CA ARG A 83 -2.87 -12.95 5.97
C ARG A 83 -1.58 -12.24 5.55
N TRP A 84 -1.55 -10.92 5.47
CA TRP A 84 -0.33 -10.17 5.15
C TRP A 84 0.67 -10.14 6.30
N LEU A 85 0.19 -9.98 7.54
CA LEU A 85 1.05 -10.07 8.72
C LEU A 85 1.68 -11.47 8.85
N ASP A 86 0.88 -12.52 8.64
CA ASP A 86 1.33 -13.92 8.67
C ASP A 86 2.30 -14.23 7.53
N ALA A 87 2.15 -13.57 6.38
CA ALA A 87 3.07 -13.70 5.25
C ALA A 87 4.44 -13.03 5.49
N GLY A 88 4.56 -12.17 6.52
CA GLY A 88 5.82 -11.50 6.88
C GLY A 88 5.84 -9.98 6.66
N ALA A 89 4.71 -9.34 6.30
CA ALA A 89 4.66 -7.88 6.16
C ALA A 89 4.97 -7.19 7.50
N VAL A 90 5.94 -6.28 7.54
CA VAL A 90 6.35 -5.62 8.78
C VAL A 90 5.30 -4.63 9.28
N GLN A 91 4.61 -3.95 8.38
CA GLN A 91 3.45 -3.12 8.69
C GLN A 91 2.43 -3.17 7.54
N LEU A 92 1.18 -2.86 7.83
CA LEU A 92 0.12 -2.72 6.84
C LEU A 92 -0.21 -1.25 6.63
N MET A 93 -0.29 -0.82 5.38
CA MET A 93 -0.75 0.50 4.98
C MET A 93 -2.22 0.41 4.59
N ILE A 94 -3.11 0.90 5.45
CA ILE A 94 -4.56 0.83 5.29
C ILE A 94 -5.06 2.20 4.83
N GLY A 95 -5.69 2.25 3.66
CA GLY A 95 -6.31 3.47 3.12
C GLY A 95 -7.79 3.54 3.47
N THR A 96 -8.66 3.33 2.49
CA THR A 96 -10.12 3.47 2.61
C THR A 96 -10.77 2.73 3.79
N ALA A 97 -10.20 1.61 4.24
CA ALA A 97 -10.73 0.84 5.38
C ALA A 97 -10.21 1.29 6.75
N ALA A 98 -9.41 2.36 6.84
CA ALA A 98 -8.71 2.79 8.05
C ALA A 98 -9.63 3.50 9.06
N THR A 99 -10.72 2.85 9.47
CA THR A 99 -11.55 3.32 10.59
C THR A 99 -10.86 3.04 11.92
N PRO A 100 -11.17 3.80 12.99
CA PRO A 100 -10.62 3.53 14.33
C PRO A 100 -10.89 2.09 14.80
N GLU A 101 -12.07 1.54 14.48
CA GLU A 101 -12.45 0.16 14.80
C GLU A 101 -11.58 -0.85 14.05
N PHE A 102 -11.40 -0.67 12.74
CA PHE A 102 -10.58 -1.56 11.93
C PHE A 102 -9.11 -1.54 12.36
N CYS A 103 -8.54 -0.33 12.52
CA CYS A 103 -7.16 -0.15 12.94
C CYS A 103 -6.95 -0.64 14.39
N GLY A 104 -7.92 -0.44 15.28
CA GLY A 104 -7.86 -0.89 16.67
C GLY A 104 -7.92 -2.40 16.85
N ALA A 105 -8.41 -3.15 15.86
CA ALA A 105 -8.43 -4.61 15.86
C ALA A 105 -7.08 -5.26 15.44
N LEU A 106 -6.07 -4.45 15.13
CA LEU A 106 -4.74 -4.88 14.70
C LEU A 106 -3.65 -4.34 15.67
N PRO A 107 -2.47 -4.96 15.74
CA PRO A 107 -1.38 -4.45 16.58
C PRO A 107 -0.98 -3.04 16.14
N ARG A 108 -0.95 -2.09 17.08
CA ARG A 108 -0.78 -0.66 16.78
C ARG A 108 0.51 -0.36 16.02
N GLU A 109 1.60 -1.04 16.39
CA GLU A 109 2.92 -0.91 15.77
C GLU A 109 3.00 -1.52 14.36
N ARG A 110 2.00 -2.31 13.96
CA ARG A 110 1.93 -3.00 12.67
C ARG A 110 0.98 -2.32 11.68
N VAL A 111 0.40 -1.17 12.00
CA VAL A 111 -0.59 -0.47 11.15
C VAL A 111 -0.20 0.97 10.90
N ILE A 112 -0.31 1.38 9.63
CA ILE A 112 -0.21 2.76 9.17
C ILE A 112 -1.54 3.11 8.49
N ALA A 113 -2.22 4.15 8.98
CA ALA A 113 -3.34 4.74 8.27
C ALA A 113 -2.81 5.65 7.15
N ALA A 114 -3.14 5.31 5.91
CA ALA A 114 -2.80 6.07 4.72
C ALA A 114 -3.93 7.06 4.42
N VAL A 115 -3.65 8.35 4.60
CA VAL A 115 -4.59 9.44 4.32
C VAL A 115 -4.15 10.16 3.05
N ASP A 116 -4.88 9.94 1.97
CA ASP A 116 -4.72 10.69 0.75
C ASP A 116 -5.53 11.99 0.81
N ALA A 117 -4.96 13.09 0.35
CA ALA A 117 -5.62 14.39 0.42
C ALA A 117 -5.37 15.27 -0.81
N LYS A 118 -6.39 16.06 -1.15
CA LYS A 118 -6.33 17.06 -2.22
C LYS A 118 -6.94 18.36 -1.70
N ARG A 119 -6.15 19.44 -1.70
CA ARG A 119 -6.58 20.77 -1.23
C ARG A 119 -7.11 20.77 0.22
N GLY A 120 -6.52 19.96 1.09
CA GLY A 120 -6.91 19.87 2.51
C GLY A 120 -8.12 18.97 2.78
N GLU A 121 -8.68 18.33 1.75
CA GLU A 121 -9.80 17.40 1.85
C GLU A 121 -9.34 15.97 1.57
N VAL A 122 -9.88 15.01 2.33
CA VAL A 122 -9.58 13.58 2.17
C VAL A 122 -10.14 13.07 0.85
N VAL A 123 -9.33 12.30 0.13
CA VAL A 123 -9.74 11.60 -1.09
C VAL A 123 -9.67 10.08 -0.90
N VAL A 124 -10.59 9.37 -1.55
CA VAL A 124 -10.69 7.90 -1.51
C VAL A 124 -10.78 7.32 -2.92
N ASP A 125 -10.91 6.00 -3.02
CA ASP A 125 -10.99 5.24 -4.28
C ASP A 125 -9.80 5.52 -5.22
N GLY A 126 -8.59 5.57 -4.65
CA GLY A 126 -7.35 5.83 -5.40
C GLY A 126 -7.31 7.23 -5.99
N TRP A 127 -7.51 8.26 -5.15
CA TRP A 127 -7.50 9.69 -5.53
C TRP A 127 -8.66 10.13 -6.43
N ARG A 128 -9.68 9.29 -6.65
CA ARG A 128 -10.78 9.57 -7.60
C ARG A 128 -11.96 10.29 -6.98
N ARG A 129 -12.19 10.13 -5.67
CA ARG A 129 -13.40 10.62 -5.00
C ARG A 129 -13.06 11.53 -3.82
N LEU A 130 -13.55 12.77 -3.87
CA LEU A 130 -13.57 13.71 -2.76
C LEU A 130 -14.62 13.29 -1.72
N THR A 131 -14.33 13.47 -0.43
CA THR A 131 -15.20 13.00 0.67
C THR A 131 -15.98 14.11 1.36
N GLY A 132 -15.59 15.37 1.16
CA GLY A 132 -16.03 16.54 1.90
C GLY A 132 -15.38 16.69 3.28
N VAL A 133 -14.55 15.73 3.71
CA VAL A 133 -13.99 15.67 5.06
C VAL A 133 -12.61 16.36 5.08
N PRO A 134 -12.40 17.38 5.94
CA PRO A 134 -11.09 17.99 6.12
C PRO A 134 -10.09 17.00 6.73
N VAL A 135 -8.83 17.06 6.30
CA VAL A 135 -7.76 16.17 6.82
C VAL A 135 -7.51 16.37 8.32
N LEU A 136 -7.70 17.58 8.84
CA LEU A 136 -7.37 17.93 10.23
C LEU A 136 -8.44 17.53 11.25
N GLU A 137 -9.58 16.99 10.80
CA GLU A 137 -10.70 16.59 11.68
C GLU A 137 -10.82 15.06 11.84
N GLN A 138 -9.75 14.32 11.49
CA GLN A 138 -9.68 12.85 11.50
C GLN A 138 -9.10 12.27 12.79
#